data_AF-A0A3E5AKD2-F1
#
_entry.id   AF-A0A3E5AKD2-F1
#
_cell.length_a   1.000
_cell.length_b   1.000
_cell.length_c   1.000
_cell.angle_alpha   90.00
_cell.angle_beta   90.00
_cell.angle_gamma   90.00
#
_symmetry.space_group_name_H-M   'P 1'
#
loop_
_entity.id
_entity.type
_entity.pdbx_description
1 polymer ?
#
loop_
_entity_poly.entity_id
_entity_poly.type
_entity_poly.pdbx_seq_one_letter_code
_entity_poly.pdbx_strand_id
1 'polypeptide(L)'
;MKLLRRMNKSNNRKNSGFTLVELVIVMAIMGILGLAVAGFIGTSTKQYKYASKDVDLQYEAQLTMNQIGDLIIDAQKGVKYEPATVAAPVEVASAAPEAGYIATASAEEESSEEASSEETSSDSKLIIYNKDCTYNIIYRPSEHKIYLRKDTLDPATGAVKADGQGKESLMAENVTGFTTDLSEAESKNSVGIVVDFKAGDKKYTSKQNFTMRNKVPTGADVEYVAPAEPEGIRIYYKGKDVTNGTVYYEMKKTNNNLKFTDKILGGKYDATKATWSVSAKNEDVDDQGKKKGDVYNIFIKSTTITQFEVYVQSDENKDLTAKVTVNVAHPINILHCDADKHFNLGQTHQLFIDEGELKNSSLNGKYQIKDFVWHMEVESVSSTGATEHKGDISFRMGDDGKLIYGPEGNGEPDGIFKFSSNEIAGETGAQGKLDDPKYKNYLNYYILGYNKEMHITLGNDFLTGEKLNISVWLGLEDMPEFKSNTITFYTYRETE
;
A
#
# COMPACT_ATOMS: atom_id res chain seq x y z
N MET A 1 11.79 -91.25 47.45
CA MET A 1 10.73 -90.29 47.84
C MET A 1 10.14 -89.73 46.54
N LYS A 2 8.88 -90.03 46.17
CA LYS A 2 7.67 -89.20 46.45
C LYS A 2 7.96 -87.71 46.22
N LEU A 3 7.23 -86.89 45.47
CA LEU A 3 6.00 -86.94 44.66
C LEU A 3 5.80 -85.46 44.26
N LEU A 4 5.37 -85.10 43.03
CA LEU A 4 4.43 -83.98 42.71
C LEU A 4 4.41 -83.60 41.21
N ARG A 5 3.44 -84.18 40.51
CA ARG A 5 2.30 -83.51 39.83
C ARG A 5 2.59 -82.28 38.97
N ARG A 6 2.48 -82.46 37.65
CA ARG A 6 1.56 -81.73 36.74
C ARG A 6 1.68 -82.32 35.32
N MET A 7 0.77 -83.23 34.96
CA MET A 7 0.61 -83.67 33.58
C MET A 7 -0.41 -82.80 32.86
N ASN A 8 -0.03 -82.48 31.63
CA ASN A 8 -0.56 -81.52 30.68
C ASN A 8 -2.03 -81.81 30.30
N LYS A 9 -2.87 -80.77 30.29
CA LYS A 9 -4.16 -80.79 29.59
C LYS A 9 -3.86 -80.61 28.11
N SER A 10 -3.99 -81.66 27.30
CA SER A 10 -3.81 -81.54 25.86
C SER A 10 -4.94 -80.70 25.26
N ASN A 11 -4.60 -79.51 24.79
CA ASN A 11 -5.40 -78.82 23.78
C ASN A 11 -5.10 -79.50 22.44
N ASN A 12 -5.93 -80.48 22.07
CA ASN A 12 -5.99 -80.98 20.70
C ASN A 12 -6.52 -79.87 19.78
N ARG A 13 -5.64 -78.95 19.35
CA ARG A 13 -5.89 -78.15 18.15
C ARG A 13 -5.88 -79.12 16.97
N LYS A 14 -7.06 -79.36 16.39
CA LYS A 14 -7.19 -80.00 15.09
C LYS A 14 -6.51 -79.08 14.08
N ASN A 15 -5.29 -79.43 13.65
CA ASN A 15 -4.68 -78.84 12.47
C ASN A 15 -5.46 -79.36 11.25
N SER A 16 -6.55 -78.68 10.88
CA SER A 16 -7.10 -78.81 9.54
C SER A 16 -6.09 -78.17 8.59
N GLY A 17 -5.29 -78.99 7.91
CA GLY A 17 -4.45 -78.54 6.81
C GLY A 17 -5.31 -77.84 5.76
N PHE A 18 -4.79 -76.76 5.19
CA PHE A 18 -5.46 -75.95 4.16
C PHE A 18 -5.99 -76.85 3.05
N THR A 19 -7.28 -76.72 2.75
CA THR A 19 -7.88 -77.42 1.61
C THR A 19 -7.41 -76.77 0.30
N LEU A 20 -7.24 -77.56 -0.76
CA LEU A 20 -6.87 -77.05 -2.08
C LEU A 20 -7.83 -75.92 -2.54
N VAL A 21 -9.11 -76.04 -2.17
CA VAL A 21 -10.16 -75.07 -2.47
C VAL A 21 -9.89 -73.72 -1.79
N GLU A 22 -9.51 -73.70 -0.51
CA GLU A 22 -9.15 -72.47 0.19
C GLU A 22 -7.93 -71.78 -0.44
N LEU A 23 -6.92 -72.54 -0.88
CA LEU A 23 -5.75 -71.97 -1.56
C LEU A 23 -6.13 -71.33 -2.90
N VAL A 24 -6.98 -71.99 -3.69
CA VAL A 24 -7.45 -71.46 -4.98
C VAL A 24 -8.30 -70.21 -4.78
N ILE A 25 -9.16 -70.16 -3.75
CA ILE A 25 -9.96 -68.98 -3.42
C ILE A 25 -9.05 -67.80 -3.03
N VAL A 26 -8.02 -68.03 -2.22
CA VAL A 26 -7.06 -66.97 -1.84
C VAL A 26 -6.31 -66.45 -3.05
N MET A 27 -5.84 -67.33 -3.95
CA MET A 27 -5.17 -66.91 -5.19
C MET A 27 -6.11 -66.13 -6.11
N ALA A 28 -7.38 -66.53 -6.22
CA ALA A 28 -8.37 -65.81 -7.02
C ALA A 28 -8.66 -64.41 -6.46
N ILE A 29 -8.84 -64.28 -5.13
CA ILE A 29 -9.06 -63.00 -4.47
C ILE A 29 -7.83 -62.09 -4.63
N MET A 30 -6.62 -62.63 -4.44
CA MET A 30 -5.38 -61.88 -4.62
C MET A 30 -5.17 -61.45 -6.08
N GLY A 31 -5.55 -62.28 -7.05
CA GLY A 31 -5.48 -61.93 -8.48
C GLY A 31 -6.41 -60.78 -8.84
N ILE A 32 -7.66 -60.81 -8.35
CA ILE A 32 -8.63 -59.74 -8.58
C ILE A 32 -8.21 -58.44 -7.88
N LEU A 33 -7.77 -58.53 -6.62
CA LEU A 33 -7.28 -57.37 -5.87
C LEU A 33 -6.02 -56.78 -6.50
N GLY A 34 -5.08 -57.61 -6.95
CA GLY A 34 -3.86 -57.18 -7.63
C GLY A 34 -4.15 -56.42 -8.93
N LEU A 35 -5.09 -56.91 -9.74
CA LEU A 35 -5.52 -56.24 -10.97
C LEU A 35 -6.24 -54.91 -10.68
N ALA A 36 -7.13 -54.89 -9.69
CA ALA A 36 -7.84 -53.67 -9.30
C ALA A 36 -6.88 -52.58 -8.77
N VAL A 37 -5.93 -52.95 -7.92
CA VAL A 37 -4.94 -52.03 -7.36
C VAL A 37 -3.97 -51.52 -8.43
N ALA A 38 -3.48 -52.40 -9.32
CA ALA A 38 -2.62 -51.99 -10.42
C ALA A 38 -3.33 -51.06 -11.42
N GLY A 39 -4.60 -51.35 -11.74
CA GLY A 39 -5.44 -50.48 -12.58
C GLY A 39 -5.69 -49.12 -11.93
N PHE A 40 -5.99 -49.10 -10.64
CA PHE A 40 -6.21 -47.86 -9.89
C PHE A 40 -4.92 -47.03 -9.76
N ILE A 41 -3.77 -47.64 -9.47
CA ILE A 41 -2.46 -46.95 -9.43
C ILE A 41 -2.06 -46.45 -10.82
N GLY A 42 -2.26 -47.24 -11.88
CA GLY A 42 -1.93 -46.86 -13.25
C GLY A 42 -2.75 -45.68 -13.78
N THR A 43 -4.05 -45.66 -13.45
CA THR A 43 -4.94 -44.53 -13.81
C THR A 43 -4.68 -43.30 -12.94
N SER A 44 -4.46 -43.48 -11.64
CA SER A 44 -4.14 -42.39 -10.70
C SER A 44 -2.80 -41.72 -11.01
N THR A 45 -1.76 -42.48 -11.37
CA THR A 45 -0.45 -41.91 -11.74
C THR A 45 -0.50 -41.15 -13.06
N LYS A 46 -1.32 -41.59 -14.03
CA LYS A 46 -1.60 -40.82 -15.24
C LYS A 46 -2.34 -39.54 -14.91
N GLN A 47 -3.43 -39.61 -14.14
CA GLN A 47 -4.20 -38.43 -13.73
C GLN A 47 -3.35 -37.42 -12.94
N TYR A 48 -2.49 -37.89 -12.02
CA TYR A 48 -1.58 -37.01 -11.28
C TYR A 48 -0.56 -36.33 -12.19
N LYS A 49 0.04 -37.05 -13.16
CA LYS A 49 0.91 -36.45 -14.17
C LYS A 49 0.17 -35.48 -15.10
N TYR A 50 -1.10 -35.74 -15.42
CA TYR A 50 -1.94 -34.86 -16.23
C TYR A 50 -2.36 -33.58 -15.49
N ALA A 51 -2.69 -33.68 -14.19
CA ALA A 51 -3.01 -32.52 -13.35
C ALA A 51 -1.75 -31.69 -13.03
N SER A 52 -0.61 -32.34 -12.81
CA SER A 52 0.69 -31.67 -12.61
C SER A 52 1.05 -30.80 -13.81
N LYS A 53 0.91 -31.32 -15.04
CA LYS A 53 1.25 -30.56 -16.26
C LYS A 53 0.49 -29.25 -16.42
N ASP A 54 -0.77 -29.20 -16.00
CA ASP A 54 -1.59 -27.98 -16.05
C ASP A 54 -1.06 -26.92 -15.06
N VAL A 55 -0.76 -27.36 -13.84
CA VAL A 55 -0.15 -26.52 -12.79
C VAL A 55 1.26 -26.07 -13.19
N ASP A 56 2.05 -26.96 -13.79
CA ASP A 56 3.41 -26.67 -14.23
C ASP A 56 3.42 -25.61 -15.35
N LEU A 57 2.51 -25.70 -16.32
CA LEU A 57 2.35 -24.68 -17.38
C LEU A 57 1.92 -23.32 -16.83
N GLN A 58 0.98 -23.29 -15.88
CA GLN A 58 0.56 -22.05 -15.23
C GLN A 58 1.69 -21.40 -14.44
N TYR A 59 2.46 -22.20 -13.71
CA TYR A 59 3.63 -21.74 -12.96
C TYR A 59 4.71 -21.18 -13.89
N GLU A 60 5.04 -21.89 -14.96
CA GLU A 60 6.00 -21.45 -15.97
C GLU A 60 5.56 -20.14 -16.62
N ALA A 61 4.28 -20.05 -17.02
CA ALA A 61 3.72 -18.84 -17.60
C ALA A 61 3.77 -17.63 -16.68
N GLN A 62 3.52 -17.80 -15.38
CA GLN A 62 3.62 -16.72 -14.41
C GLN A 62 5.07 -16.26 -14.21
N LEU A 63 6.02 -17.21 -14.16
CA LEU A 63 7.44 -16.87 -14.03
C LEU A 63 7.94 -16.11 -15.27
N THR A 64 7.61 -16.60 -16.47
CA THR A 64 7.95 -15.94 -17.73
C THR A 64 7.35 -14.53 -17.79
N MET A 65 6.06 -14.37 -17.44
CA MET A 65 5.43 -13.04 -17.43
C MET A 65 6.06 -12.08 -16.44
N ASN A 66 6.40 -12.54 -15.23
CA ASN A 66 7.06 -11.69 -14.24
C ASN A 66 8.43 -11.23 -14.74
N GLN A 67 9.23 -12.13 -15.33
CA GLN A 67 10.54 -11.78 -15.88
C GLN A 67 10.44 -10.80 -17.05
N ILE A 68 9.49 -10.99 -17.96
CA ILE A 68 9.23 -10.06 -19.07
C ILE A 68 8.75 -8.72 -18.52
N GLY A 69 7.83 -8.75 -17.56
CA GLY A 69 7.26 -7.58 -16.90
C GLY A 69 8.31 -6.71 -16.24
N ASP A 70 9.22 -7.30 -15.46
CA ASP A 70 10.31 -6.58 -14.79
C ASP A 70 11.17 -5.81 -15.81
N LEU A 71 11.47 -6.43 -16.96
CA LEU A 71 12.25 -5.79 -18.02
C LEU A 71 11.48 -4.64 -18.70
N ILE A 72 10.19 -4.82 -19.00
CA ILE A 72 9.35 -3.80 -19.64
C ILE A 72 9.11 -2.61 -18.71
N ILE A 73 8.82 -2.86 -17.43
CA ILE A 73 8.57 -1.82 -16.43
C ILE A 73 9.79 -0.89 -16.32
N ASP A 74 11.00 -1.47 -16.38
CA ASP A 74 12.27 -0.76 -16.27
C ASP A 74 12.84 -0.24 -17.61
N ALA A 75 12.05 -0.28 -18.68
CA ALA A 75 12.47 0.27 -19.97
C ALA A 75 12.85 1.76 -19.84
N GLN A 76 14.00 2.14 -20.41
CA GLN A 76 14.54 3.50 -20.28
C GLN A 76 14.59 4.28 -21.59
N LYS A 77 14.81 3.59 -22.73
CA LYS A 77 15.04 4.24 -24.03
C LYS A 77 14.02 3.89 -25.09
N GLY A 78 13.39 2.72 -25.00
CA GLY A 78 12.36 2.33 -25.95
C GLY A 78 11.98 0.86 -25.84
N VAL A 79 10.84 0.51 -26.43
CA VAL A 79 10.37 -0.87 -26.56
C VAL A 79 9.99 -1.13 -28.01
N LYS A 80 10.60 -2.14 -28.62
CA LYS A 80 10.38 -2.53 -30.01
C LYS A 80 9.96 -3.99 -30.07
N TYR A 81 9.00 -4.31 -30.92
CA TYR A 81 8.61 -5.68 -31.20
C TYR A 81 8.81 -6.00 -32.68
N GLU A 82 9.53 -7.08 -32.94
CA GLU A 82 9.80 -7.65 -34.26
C GLU A 82 9.02 -8.96 -34.36
N PRO A 83 7.84 -8.97 -35.03
CA PRO A 83 7.08 -10.19 -35.20
C PRO A 83 7.82 -11.18 -36.10
N ALA A 84 7.53 -12.47 -35.94
CA ALA A 84 8.03 -13.49 -36.86
C ALA A 84 7.49 -13.20 -38.28
N THR A 85 8.38 -13.09 -39.26
CA THR A 85 8.02 -13.08 -40.67
C THR A 85 7.67 -14.49 -41.10
N VAL A 86 6.39 -14.73 -41.38
CA VAL A 86 5.98 -15.92 -42.12
C VAL A 86 6.45 -15.70 -43.57
N ALA A 87 7.27 -16.60 -44.10
CA ALA A 87 7.68 -16.52 -45.49
C ALA A 87 6.40 -16.54 -46.35
N ALA A 88 6.18 -15.50 -47.15
CA ALA A 88 5.07 -15.48 -48.09
C ALA A 88 5.16 -16.76 -48.96
N PRO A 89 4.06 -17.52 -49.13
CA PRO A 89 4.07 -18.62 -50.09
C PRO A 89 4.43 -18.02 -51.44
N VAL A 90 5.41 -18.62 -52.12
CA VAL A 90 5.81 -18.23 -53.47
C VAL A 90 4.54 -18.25 -54.32
N GLU A 91 4.04 -17.08 -54.71
CA GLU A 91 2.93 -16.97 -55.65
C GLU A 91 3.39 -17.59 -56.97
N VAL A 92 2.96 -18.82 -57.22
CA VAL A 92 2.95 -19.37 -58.57
C VAL A 92 1.84 -18.61 -59.29
N ALA A 93 2.24 -17.68 -60.15
CA ALA A 93 1.38 -16.85 -60.95
C ALA A 93 0.24 -17.65 -61.59
N SER A 94 -1.01 -17.33 -61.25
CA SER A 94 -2.14 -17.62 -62.13
C SER A 94 -3.17 -16.50 -62.00
N ALA A 95 -3.68 -16.10 -63.17
CA ALA A 95 -4.42 -14.88 -63.42
C ALA A 95 -5.76 -14.78 -62.65
N ALA A 96 -6.19 -13.52 -62.46
CA ALA A 96 -7.53 -13.14 -62.02
C ALA A 96 -8.64 -13.76 -62.90
N PRO A 97 -9.88 -13.92 -62.39
CA PRO A 97 -10.77 -12.77 -62.32
C PRO A 97 -11.71 -12.64 -61.10
N GLU A 98 -12.11 -11.39 -60.94
CA GLU A 98 -13.27 -10.72 -60.34
C GLU A 98 -14.44 -11.47 -59.67
N ALA A 99 -14.94 -10.76 -58.63
CA ALA A 99 -16.33 -10.50 -58.24
C ALA A 99 -17.17 -11.59 -57.53
N GLY A 100 -17.68 -11.24 -56.33
CA GLY A 100 -18.93 -11.80 -55.81
C GLY A 100 -19.00 -12.05 -54.31
N TYR A 101 -19.43 -11.03 -53.54
CA TYR A 101 -20.50 -11.07 -52.52
C TYR A 101 -20.68 -12.24 -51.50
N ILE A 102 -20.71 -11.81 -50.23
CA ILE A 102 -21.55 -12.18 -49.04
C ILE A 102 -21.27 -13.47 -48.23
N ALA A 103 -20.88 -13.19 -46.98
CA ALA A 103 -21.25 -13.77 -45.68
C ALA A 103 -22.10 -15.05 -45.61
N THR A 104 -21.73 -15.99 -44.73
CA THR A 104 -22.29 -16.13 -43.37
C THR A 104 -21.82 -17.41 -42.65
N ALA A 105 -21.60 -17.27 -41.34
CA ALA A 105 -21.96 -18.18 -40.25
C ALA A 105 -21.32 -19.59 -40.11
N SER A 106 -20.64 -19.73 -38.96
CA SER A 106 -20.93 -20.70 -37.89
C SER A 106 -20.35 -22.13 -37.99
N ALA A 107 -19.46 -22.36 -37.02
CA ALA A 107 -19.42 -23.47 -36.07
C ALA A 107 -19.01 -24.89 -36.49
N GLU A 108 -18.21 -25.42 -35.55
CA GLU A 108 -17.97 -26.81 -35.17
C GLU A 108 -16.74 -27.53 -35.74
N GLU A 109 -16.07 -28.13 -34.76
CA GLU A 109 -14.80 -28.80 -34.78
C GLU A 109 -14.89 -30.10 -35.57
N GLU A 110 -13.87 -30.42 -36.34
CA GLU A 110 -13.47 -31.82 -36.47
C GLU A 110 -11.96 -31.94 -36.71
N SER A 111 -11.36 -32.70 -35.79
CA SER A 111 -10.14 -33.47 -35.88
C SER A 111 -9.65 -33.76 -37.30
N SER A 112 -8.44 -33.30 -37.64
CA SER A 112 -7.59 -34.00 -38.61
C SER A 112 -6.12 -33.89 -38.24
N GLU A 113 -5.48 -35.05 -38.31
CA GLU A 113 -4.10 -35.37 -37.95
C GLU A 113 -3.04 -34.53 -38.68
N GLU A 114 -1.86 -34.55 -38.06
CA GLU A 114 -0.62 -33.91 -38.46
C GLU A 114 -0.30 -34.03 -39.95
N ALA A 115 -0.13 -32.88 -40.60
CA ALA A 115 0.85 -32.73 -41.66
C ALA A 115 1.93 -31.78 -41.12
N SER A 116 3.04 -32.39 -40.68
CA SER A 116 4.31 -31.70 -40.45
C SER A 116 4.76 -31.08 -41.76
N SER A 117 4.39 -29.82 -41.98
CA SER A 117 5.11 -28.91 -42.86
C SER A 117 6.03 -28.10 -41.97
N GLU A 118 7.34 -28.33 -42.09
CA GLU A 118 8.39 -27.47 -41.55
C GLU A 118 8.23 -26.07 -42.15
N GLU A 119 7.37 -25.26 -41.54
CA GLU A 119 7.40 -23.81 -41.71
C GLU A 119 8.66 -23.34 -41.02
N THR A 120 9.65 -22.86 -41.79
CA THR A 120 10.78 -22.11 -41.24
C THR A 120 10.26 -20.77 -40.73
N SER A 121 9.62 -20.81 -39.57
CA SER A 121 9.19 -19.64 -38.82
C SER A 121 10.43 -18.93 -38.29
N SER A 122 10.64 -17.68 -38.69
CA SER A 122 11.69 -16.84 -38.11
C SER A 122 11.41 -16.57 -36.62
N ASP A 123 12.46 -16.35 -35.84
CA ASP A 123 12.33 -15.90 -34.45
C ASP A 123 11.54 -14.59 -34.38
N SER A 124 10.69 -14.44 -33.36
CA SER A 124 10.11 -13.13 -33.00
C SER A 124 10.86 -12.57 -31.80
N LYS A 125 10.96 -11.25 -31.73
CA LYS A 125 11.80 -10.59 -30.73
C LYS A 125 11.13 -9.37 -30.13
N LEU A 126 11.05 -9.34 -28.80
CA LEU A 126 10.79 -8.12 -28.04
C LEU A 126 12.13 -7.54 -27.58
N ILE A 127 12.42 -6.32 -28.00
CA ILE A 127 13.65 -5.58 -27.71
C ILE A 127 13.33 -4.44 -26.76
N ILE A 128 14.00 -4.45 -25.61
CA ILE A 128 13.87 -3.43 -24.59
C ILE A 128 15.19 -2.66 -24.53
N TYR A 129 15.14 -1.40 -24.93
CA TYR A 129 16.30 -0.53 -24.95
C TYR A 129 16.49 0.11 -23.58
N ASN A 130 17.66 -0.14 -23.01
CA ASN A 130 18.15 0.48 -21.79
C ASN A 130 19.37 1.37 -22.11
N LYS A 131 19.94 2.06 -21.12
CA LYS A 131 21.03 3.03 -21.32
C LYS A 131 22.28 2.44 -21.97
N ASP A 132 22.74 1.30 -21.47
CA ASP A 132 24.02 0.66 -21.83
C ASP A 132 23.85 -0.76 -22.39
N CYS A 133 22.60 -1.23 -22.49
CA CYS A 133 22.30 -2.57 -22.94
C CYS A 133 20.91 -2.67 -23.57
N THR A 134 20.71 -3.72 -24.37
CA THR A 134 19.40 -4.17 -24.83
C THR A 134 19.09 -5.54 -24.27
N TYR A 135 17.85 -5.71 -23.81
CA TYR A 135 17.31 -7.01 -23.49
C TYR A 135 16.49 -7.50 -24.67
N ASN A 136 16.88 -8.65 -25.22
CA ASN A 136 16.20 -9.31 -26.32
C ASN A 136 15.47 -10.52 -25.73
N ILE A 137 14.14 -10.49 -25.74
CA ILE A 137 13.30 -11.65 -25.46
C ILE A 137 12.98 -12.27 -26.82
N ILE A 138 13.54 -13.45 -27.07
CA ILE A 138 13.56 -14.12 -28.37
C ILE A 138 12.66 -15.35 -28.26
N TYR A 139 11.52 -15.33 -28.93
CA TYR A 139 10.70 -16.52 -29.09
C TYR A 139 11.10 -17.25 -30.36
N ARG A 140 11.47 -18.52 -30.21
CA ARG A 140 11.85 -19.41 -31.30
C ARG A 140 10.78 -20.48 -31.50
N PRO A 141 9.93 -20.34 -32.53
CA PRO A 141 8.80 -21.26 -32.74
C PRO A 141 9.24 -22.69 -33.03
N SER A 142 10.37 -22.86 -33.74
CA SER A 142 10.94 -24.18 -34.06
C SER A 142 11.41 -24.97 -32.83
N GLU A 143 11.74 -24.29 -31.73
CA GLU A 143 12.17 -24.93 -30.48
C GLU A 143 11.07 -24.95 -29.41
N HIS A 144 9.95 -24.26 -29.64
CA HIS A 144 8.91 -23.99 -28.65
C HIS A 144 9.45 -23.35 -27.36
N LYS A 145 10.40 -22.41 -27.49
CA LYS A 145 11.14 -21.81 -26.37
C LYS A 145 11.26 -20.31 -26.46
N ILE A 146 11.33 -19.65 -25.30
CA ILE A 146 11.69 -18.24 -25.16
C ILE A 146 13.07 -18.13 -24.51
N TYR A 147 13.92 -17.28 -25.07
CA TYR A 147 15.26 -16.97 -24.58
C TYR A 147 15.39 -15.48 -24.22
N LEU A 148 16.16 -15.20 -23.17
CA LEU A 148 16.64 -13.85 -22.84
C LEU A 148 18.09 -13.71 -23.28
N ARG A 149 18.39 -12.62 -24.00
CA ARG A 149 19.77 -12.22 -24.32
C ARG A 149 19.99 -10.76 -23.99
N LYS A 150 20.98 -10.49 -23.14
CA LYS A 150 21.42 -9.13 -22.80
C LYS A 150 22.60 -8.74 -23.66
N ASP A 151 22.43 -7.78 -24.56
CA ASP A 151 23.51 -7.24 -25.39
C ASP A 151 24.00 -5.90 -24.81
N THR A 152 25.31 -5.67 -24.81
CA THR A 152 25.93 -4.42 -24.35
C THR A 152 26.04 -3.45 -25.52
N LEU A 153 25.52 -2.24 -25.34
CA LEU A 153 25.56 -1.18 -26.34
C LEU A 153 26.76 -0.26 -26.15
N ASP A 154 27.23 0.31 -27.25
CA ASP A 154 28.08 1.50 -27.24
C ASP A 154 27.22 2.73 -26.93
N PRO A 155 27.49 3.46 -25.81
CA PRO A 155 26.72 4.64 -25.43
C PRO A 155 26.73 5.77 -26.48
N ALA A 156 27.74 5.82 -27.35
CA ALA A 156 27.92 6.87 -28.34
C ALA A 156 27.15 6.61 -29.65
N THR A 157 26.95 5.35 -30.02
CA THR A 157 26.32 4.97 -31.31
C THR A 157 25.00 4.23 -31.14
N GLY A 158 24.69 3.72 -29.94
CA GLY A 158 23.51 2.87 -29.70
C GLY A 158 23.62 1.48 -30.34
N ALA A 159 24.76 1.14 -30.96
CA ALA A 159 25.00 -0.14 -31.59
C ALA A 159 25.53 -1.18 -30.59
N VAL A 160 25.26 -2.46 -30.84
CA VAL A 160 25.83 -3.55 -30.04
C VAL A 160 27.34 -3.59 -30.25
N LYS A 161 28.11 -3.63 -29.15
CA LYS A 161 29.58 -3.72 -29.22
C LYS A 161 30.02 -5.03 -29.89
N ALA A 162 31.21 -5.04 -30.48
CA ALA A 162 31.75 -6.22 -31.18
C ALA A 162 31.89 -7.47 -30.29
N ASP A 163 32.07 -7.29 -28.98
CA ASP A 163 32.08 -8.32 -27.93
C ASP A 163 30.85 -8.23 -27.00
N GLY A 164 29.86 -7.41 -27.38
CA GLY A 164 28.74 -7.04 -26.53
C GLY A 164 27.56 -8.01 -26.57
N GLN A 165 27.52 -8.97 -27.50
CA GLN A 165 26.41 -9.93 -27.55
C GLN A 165 26.46 -10.89 -26.37
N GLY A 166 25.39 -10.91 -25.59
CA GLY A 166 25.27 -11.82 -24.45
C GLY A 166 25.01 -13.26 -24.86
N LYS A 167 25.16 -14.18 -23.91
CA LYS A 167 24.70 -15.55 -24.08
C LYS A 167 23.17 -15.62 -23.91
N GLU A 168 22.51 -16.43 -24.73
CA GLU A 168 21.09 -16.73 -24.58
C GLU A 168 20.85 -17.58 -23.33
N SER A 169 19.89 -17.14 -22.50
CA SER A 169 19.42 -17.85 -21.31
C SER A 169 17.98 -18.28 -21.53
N LEU A 170 17.67 -19.56 -21.31
CA LEU A 170 16.31 -20.08 -21.43
C LEU A 170 15.40 -19.41 -20.38
N MET A 171 14.25 -18.87 -20.82
CA MET A 171 13.21 -18.31 -19.96
C MET A 171 12.00 -19.22 -19.82
N ALA A 172 11.63 -19.91 -20.90
CA ALA A 172 10.41 -20.72 -20.96
C ALA A 172 10.53 -21.83 -22.01
N GLU A 173 9.92 -22.97 -21.72
CA GLU A 173 9.67 -24.08 -22.64
C GLU A 173 8.16 -24.23 -22.89
N ASN A 174 7.80 -25.13 -23.82
CA ASN A 174 6.41 -25.43 -24.18
C ASN A 174 5.64 -24.23 -24.76
N VAL A 175 6.33 -23.26 -25.36
CA VAL A 175 5.71 -22.03 -25.90
C VAL A 175 5.28 -22.23 -27.35
N THR A 176 3.99 -22.00 -27.62
CA THR A 176 3.37 -22.08 -28.95
C THR A 176 3.04 -20.72 -29.56
N GLY A 177 3.13 -19.64 -28.78
CA GLY A 177 2.87 -18.29 -29.28
C GLY A 177 3.47 -17.23 -28.37
N PHE A 178 3.98 -16.15 -28.98
CA PHE A 178 4.48 -14.97 -28.28
C PHE A 178 4.12 -13.73 -29.09
N THR A 179 3.25 -12.88 -28.55
CA THR A 179 2.85 -11.63 -29.20
C THR A 179 2.94 -10.46 -28.24
N THR A 180 3.31 -9.30 -28.78
CA THR A 180 3.38 -8.03 -28.04
C THR A 180 2.47 -7.01 -28.72
N ASP A 181 1.64 -6.35 -27.92
CA ASP A 181 0.75 -5.27 -28.32
C ASP A 181 1.28 -3.94 -27.77
N LEU A 182 1.66 -3.04 -28.68
CA LEU A 182 2.16 -1.70 -28.37
C LEU A 182 1.11 -0.60 -28.63
N SER A 183 -0.14 -0.96 -28.96
CA SER A 183 -1.19 -0.01 -29.32
C SER A 183 -1.58 0.94 -28.18
N GLU A 184 -1.50 0.48 -26.93
CA GLU A 184 -1.80 1.28 -25.73
C GLU A 184 -0.58 2.02 -25.16
N ALA A 185 0.59 1.90 -25.79
CA ALA A 185 1.83 2.48 -25.26
C ALA A 185 1.83 4.00 -25.28
N GLU A 186 1.31 4.64 -26.33
CA GLU A 186 1.27 6.11 -26.42
C GLU A 186 0.25 6.75 -25.47
N SER A 187 -0.91 6.10 -25.33
CA SER A 187 -2.08 6.63 -24.62
C SER A 187 -2.10 6.29 -23.13
N LYS A 188 -1.66 5.09 -22.76
CA LYS A 188 -1.71 4.58 -21.37
C LYS A 188 -0.33 4.20 -20.81
N ASN A 189 0.74 4.42 -21.56
CA ASN A 189 2.09 4.00 -21.20
C ASN A 189 2.18 2.49 -20.88
N SER A 190 1.41 1.67 -21.60
CA SER A 190 1.28 0.24 -21.33
C SER A 190 1.60 -0.64 -22.53
N VAL A 191 2.28 -1.75 -22.28
CA VAL A 191 2.63 -2.79 -23.25
C VAL A 191 1.88 -4.07 -22.89
N GLY A 192 1.11 -4.60 -23.84
CA GLY A 192 0.42 -5.88 -23.70
C GLY A 192 1.30 -7.04 -24.14
N ILE A 193 1.35 -8.10 -23.36
CA ILE A 193 2.08 -9.33 -23.68
C ILE A 193 1.08 -10.50 -23.65
N VAL A 194 1.15 -11.35 -24.66
CA VAL A 194 0.42 -12.63 -24.70
C VAL A 194 1.41 -13.74 -25.00
N VAL A 195 1.40 -14.77 -24.16
CA VAL A 195 2.21 -15.97 -24.33
C VAL A 195 1.31 -17.20 -24.25
N ASP A 196 1.37 -18.03 -25.28
CA ASP A 196 0.62 -19.28 -25.38
C ASP A 196 1.54 -20.46 -25.09
N PHE A 197 1.09 -21.36 -24.22
CA PHE A 197 1.79 -22.56 -23.81
C PHE A 197 0.99 -23.82 -24.17
N LYS A 198 1.69 -24.90 -24.53
CA LYS A 198 1.09 -26.21 -24.79
C LYS A 198 2.01 -27.35 -24.34
N ALA A 199 1.52 -28.21 -23.46
CA ALA A 199 2.19 -29.46 -23.06
C ALA A 199 1.24 -30.66 -23.20
N GLY A 200 1.42 -31.46 -24.25
CA GLY A 200 0.45 -32.50 -24.63
C GLY A 200 -0.87 -31.86 -25.09
N ASP A 201 -2.00 -32.31 -24.52
CA ASP A 201 -3.34 -31.79 -24.86
C ASP A 201 -3.72 -30.54 -24.07
N LYS A 202 -2.90 -30.14 -23.09
CA LYS A 202 -3.14 -28.96 -22.25
C LYS A 202 -2.60 -27.71 -22.91
N LYS A 203 -3.42 -26.65 -22.92
CA LYS A 203 -3.08 -25.32 -23.41
C LYS A 203 -3.30 -24.30 -22.29
N TYR A 204 -2.44 -23.31 -22.20
CA TYR A 204 -2.59 -22.19 -21.28
C TYR A 204 -2.13 -20.90 -21.96
N THR A 205 -2.94 -19.84 -21.88
CA THR A 205 -2.60 -18.53 -22.42
C THR A 205 -2.47 -17.55 -21.27
N SER A 206 -1.31 -16.91 -21.15
CA SER A 206 -1.10 -15.81 -20.23
C SER A 206 -1.18 -14.49 -20.99
N LYS A 207 -2.00 -13.56 -20.49
CA LYS A 207 -2.17 -12.22 -21.06
C LYS A 207 -2.04 -11.18 -19.96
N GLN A 208 -1.11 -10.26 -20.11
CA GLN A 208 -0.87 -9.21 -19.12
C GLN A 208 -0.46 -7.90 -19.77
N ASN A 209 -0.93 -6.79 -19.21
CA ASN A 209 -0.50 -5.46 -19.57
C ASN A 209 0.48 -4.95 -18.51
N PHE A 210 1.62 -4.46 -18.95
CA PHE A 210 2.64 -3.85 -18.10
C PHE A 210 2.64 -2.35 -18.32
N THR A 211 2.51 -1.56 -17.25
CA THR A 211 2.65 -0.11 -17.32
C THR A 211 4.12 0.24 -17.13
N MET A 212 4.73 0.90 -18.11
CA MET A 212 6.14 1.29 -18.06
C MET A 212 6.35 2.38 -17.00
N ARG A 213 7.48 2.36 -16.29
CA ARG A 213 7.83 3.40 -15.30
C ARG A 213 8.15 4.74 -15.97
N ASN A 214 8.76 4.68 -17.15
CA ASN A 214 9.11 5.82 -17.99
C ASN A 214 8.24 5.86 -19.23
N LYS A 215 7.97 7.06 -19.75
CA LYS A 215 7.38 7.20 -21.09
C LYS A 215 8.50 7.13 -22.11
N VAL A 216 8.55 6.03 -22.86
CA VAL A 216 9.60 5.77 -23.85
C VAL A 216 8.97 5.57 -25.24
N PRO A 217 9.71 5.87 -26.33
CA PRO A 217 9.26 5.53 -27.68
C PRO A 217 8.95 4.05 -27.84
N THR A 218 7.86 3.73 -28.55
CA THR A 218 7.43 2.35 -28.83
C THR A 218 7.04 2.18 -30.30
N GLY A 219 7.35 1.04 -30.91
CA GLY A 219 6.99 0.75 -32.30
C GLY A 219 8.06 -0.03 -33.07
N ALA A 220 7.78 -0.35 -34.32
CA ALA A 220 8.68 -1.11 -35.20
C ALA A 220 9.92 -0.29 -35.64
N ASP A 221 9.79 1.04 -35.72
CA ASP A 221 10.86 1.95 -36.18
C ASP A 221 11.60 2.65 -35.02
N VAL A 222 11.50 2.12 -33.81
CA VAL A 222 12.20 2.68 -32.65
C VAL A 222 13.70 2.40 -32.76
N GLU A 223 14.45 3.42 -33.17
CA GLU A 223 15.90 3.50 -32.99
C GLU A 223 16.22 4.20 -31.66
N TYR A 224 17.46 4.04 -31.19
CA TYR A 224 17.94 4.68 -29.95
C TYR A 224 17.80 6.21 -30.04
N VAL A 225 16.84 6.79 -29.32
CA VAL A 225 16.67 8.25 -29.22
C VAL A 225 17.21 8.75 -27.88
N ALA A 226 18.17 9.67 -27.94
CA ALA A 226 18.68 10.36 -26.76
C ALA A 226 17.57 11.24 -26.13
N PRO A 227 17.42 11.25 -24.80
CA PRO A 227 16.25 11.78 -24.12
C PRO A 227 16.19 13.32 -24.16
N ALA A 228 14.99 13.86 -24.41
CA ALA A 228 14.68 15.29 -24.40
C ALA A 228 13.97 15.78 -23.11
N GLU A 229 13.80 14.92 -22.10
CA GLU A 229 13.34 15.37 -20.78
C GLU A 229 14.49 16.01 -19.98
N PRO A 230 14.24 17.10 -19.24
CA PRO A 230 15.25 17.68 -18.37
C PRO A 230 15.72 16.65 -17.34
N GLU A 231 17.03 16.46 -17.24
CA GLU A 231 17.65 15.64 -16.20
C GLU A 231 17.23 16.16 -14.82
N GLY A 232 16.62 15.31 -14.00
CA GLY A 232 16.09 15.70 -12.70
C GLY A 232 15.83 14.49 -11.80
N ILE A 233 15.72 14.70 -10.49
CA ILE A 233 15.19 13.71 -9.57
C ILE A 233 13.99 14.31 -8.84
N ARG A 234 12.92 13.55 -8.73
CA ARG A 234 11.68 13.97 -8.07
C ARG A 234 11.43 13.13 -6.82
N ILE A 235 10.88 13.76 -5.79
CA ILE A 235 10.45 13.13 -4.54
C ILE A 235 8.92 13.13 -4.52
N TYR A 236 8.33 11.98 -4.15
CA TYR A 236 6.89 11.85 -3.97
C TYR A 236 6.54 11.45 -2.54
N TYR A 237 5.45 12.01 -2.02
CA TYR A 237 4.84 11.66 -0.75
C TYR A 237 3.33 11.46 -0.94
N LYS A 238 2.79 10.31 -0.52
CA LYS A 238 1.39 9.92 -0.76
C LYS A 238 0.96 10.07 -2.24
N GLY A 239 1.88 9.78 -3.17
CA GLY A 239 1.65 9.88 -4.61
C GLY A 239 1.69 11.29 -5.20
N LYS A 240 1.95 12.33 -4.41
CA LYS A 240 2.11 13.72 -4.88
C LYS A 240 3.59 14.08 -5.01
N ASP A 241 3.95 14.79 -6.06
CA ASP A 241 5.28 15.38 -6.24
C ASP A 241 5.49 16.49 -5.20
N VAL A 242 6.52 16.35 -4.37
CA VAL A 242 6.88 17.27 -3.29
C VAL A 242 8.33 17.77 -3.42
N THR A 243 8.91 17.61 -4.60
CA THR A 243 10.30 17.96 -4.91
C THR A 243 10.57 19.43 -4.59
N ASN A 244 11.58 19.68 -3.75
CA ASN A 244 11.99 21.00 -3.26
C ASN A 244 10.87 21.80 -2.57
N GLY A 245 9.82 21.12 -2.12
CA GLY A 245 8.67 21.71 -1.43
C GLY A 245 8.65 21.40 0.06
N THR A 246 7.48 21.56 0.66
CA THR A 246 7.23 21.32 2.08
C THR A 246 6.09 20.33 2.27
N VAL A 247 6.27 19.38 3.19
CA VAL A 247 5.25 18.43 3.63
C VAL A 247 4.94 18.69 5.09
N TYR A 248 3.65 18.73 5.44
CA TYR A 248 3.20 18.83 6.82
C TYR A 248 2.76 17.45 7.32
N TYR A 249 3.26 17.08 8.49
CA TYR A 249 2.99 15.79 9.11
C TYR A 249 2.52 15.97 10.55
N GLU A 250 1.29 15.57 10.83
CA GLU A 250 0.78 15.46 12.20
C GLU A 250 1.21 14.13 12.81
N MET A 251 1.95 14.19 13.90
CA MET A 251 2.29 13.00 14.67
C MET A 251 1.03 12.35 15.24
N LYS A 252 1.10 11.05 15.40
CA LYS A 252 0.13 10.19 16.06
C LYS A 252 0.70 9.73 17.38
N LYS A 253 -0.17 9.28 18.29
CA LYS A 253 0.23 8.66 19.57
C LYS A 253 1.14 7.45 19.38
N THR A 254 0.95 6.70 18.30
CA THR A 254 1.78 5.56 17.89
C THR A 254 1.90 5.51 16.37
N ASN A 255 2.98 4.89 15.86
CA ASN A 255 3.20 4.62 14.43
C ASN A 255 3.42 5.87 13.55
N ASN A 256 4.45 6.65 13.88
CA ASN A 256 4.86 7.86 13.15
C ASN A 256 5.77 7.57 11.94
N ASN A 257 5.27 6.78 10.99
CA ASN A 257 6.03 6.35 9.81
C ASN A 257 5.66 7.18 8.56
N LEU A 258 6.66 7.72 7.87
CA LEU A 258 6.55 8.44 6.61
C LEU A 258 7.17 7.61 5.48
N LYS A 259 6.54 7.64 4.30
CA LYS A 259 6.99 6.91 3.12
C LYS A 259 7.19 7.87 1.96
N PHE A 260 8.41 7.91 1.45
CA PHE A 260 8.80 8.68 0.27
C PHE A 260 9.22 7.74 -0.86
N THR A 261 9.05 8.19 -2.10
CA THR A 261 9.53 7.47 -3.29
C THR A 261 10.21 8.46 -4.23
N ASP A 262 11.15 8.01 -5.04
CA ASP A 262 11.84 8.85 -6.01
C ASP A 262 11.49 8.50 -7.46
N LYS A 263 11.74 9.45 -8.36
CA LYS A 263 11.76 9.22 -9.81
C LYS A 263 12.91 10.01 -10.44
N ILE A 264 13.84 9.31 -11.06
CA ILE A 264 14.90 9.91 -11.87
C ILE A 264 14.37 10.15 -13.29
N LEU A 265 14.48 11.38 -13.77
CA LEU A 265 14.01 11.85 -15.07
C LEU A 265 15.14 11.90 -16.11
N GLY A 266 14.76 11.97 -17.38
CA GLY A 266 15.72 12.12 -18.47
C GLY A 266 16.43 10.83 -18.87
N GLY A 267 16.07 9.66 -18.33
CA GLY A 267 16.47 8.33 -18.82
C GLY A 267 17.98 8.08 -18.99
N LYS A 268 18.83 8.95 -18.45
CA LYS A 268 20.30 8.89 -18.53
C LYS A 268 20.90 8.16 -17.34
N TYR A 269 20.18 8.06 -16.23
CA TYR A 269 20.65 7.39 -15.02
C TYR A 269 19.67 6.28 -14.61
N ASP A 270 20.20 5.21 -14.03
CA ASP A 270 19.46 4.08 -13.52
C ASP A 270 18.46 4.53 -12.45
N ALA A 271 17.17 4.36 -12.75
CA ALA A 271 16.06 4.82 -11.90
C ALA A 271 16.03 4.14 -10.52
N THR A 272 16.79 3.06 -10.32
CA THR A 272 16.85 2.34 -9.04
C THR A 272 18.05 2.75 -8.17
N LYS A 273 18.99 3.51 -8.73
CA LYS A 273 20.26 3.90 -8.10
C LYS A 273 20.23 5.32 -7.55
N ALA A 274 19.49 5.46 -6.46
CA ALA A 274 19.48 6.66 -5.63
C ALA A 274 19.83 6.34 -4.18
N THR A 275 20.50 7.25 -3.50
CA THR A 275 20.72 7.19 -2.05
C THR A 275 19.83 8.23 -1.37
N TRP A 276 19.14 7.79 -0.32
CA TRP A 276 18.34 8.65 0.54
C TRP A 276 19.07 8.96 1.83
N SER A 277 18.80 10.14 2.39
CA SER A 277 19.25 10.52 3.73
C SER A 277 18.30 11.51 4.37
N VAL A 278 18.42 11.70 5.68
CA VAL A 278 17.64 12.66 6.46
C VAL A 278 18.57 13.60 7.23
N SER A 279 18.19 14.87 7.37
CA SER A 279 18.99 15.87 8.12
C SER A 279 18.91 15.69 9.64
N ALA A 280 17.86 15.02 10.12
CA ALA A 280 17.61 14.78 11.52
C ALA A 280 18.61 13.80 12.12
N LYS A 281 18.92 13.96 13.41
CA LYS A 281 19.79 13.02 14.12
C LYS A 281 19.09 11.68 14.32
N ASN A 282 19.88 10.61 14.42
CA ASN A 282 19.37 9.25 14.66
C ASN A 282 18.56 9.09 15.95
N GLU A 283 18.76 9.97 16.94
CA GLU A 283 17.96 10.00 18.17
C GLU A 283 16.53 10.51 17.91
N ASP A 284 16.36 11.44 16.97
CA ASP A 284 15.08 12.05 16.66
C ASP A 284 14.29 11.30 15.59
N VAL A 285 15.01 10.82 14.58
CA VAL A 285 14.42 10.16 13.41
C VAL A 285 15.19 8.88 13.14
N ASP A 286 14.46 7.78 13.02
CA ASP A 286 15.01 6.52 12.57
C ASP A 286 15.03 6.50 11.06
N ASP A 287 16.22 6.74 10.51
CA ASP A 287 16.56 6.41 9.13
C ASP A 287 16.79 4.90 9.04
N GLN A 288 15.84 4.17 8.45
CA GLN A 288 16.03 2.74 8.15
C GLN A 288 16.84 2.53 6.86
N GLY A 289 18.00 3.17 6.75
CA GLY A 289 18.87 3.22 5.57
C GLY A 289 18.89 1.93 4.72
N LYS A 290 18.74 2.12 3.40
CA LYS A 290 18.27 1.14 2.38
C LYS A 290 18.68 -0.34 2.56
N LYS A 291 17.72 -1.24 2.27
CA LYS A 291 18.01 -2.54 1.64
C LYS A 291 17.06 -2.80 0.46
N LYS A 292 17.44 -2.40 -0.76
CA LYS A 292 16.78 -2.65 -2.06
C LYS A 292 15.26 -2.38 -2.12
N GLY A 293 14.86 -1.23 -2.69
CA GLY A 293 13.46 -0.96 -3.05
C GLY A 293 13.17 0.52 -3.31
N ASP A 294 12.07 0.78 -4.05
CA ASP A 294 11.60 2.10 -4.53
C ASP A 294 11.05 3.03 -3.43
N VAL A 295 11.06 2.61 -2.16
CA VAL A 295 10.40 3.30 -1.04
C VAL A 295 11.37 3.56 0.11
N TYR A 296 11.49 4.84 0.50
CA TYR A 296 12.23 5.28 1.68
C TYR A 296 11.27 5.45 2.88
N ASN A 297 11.54 4.71 3.97
CA ASN A 297 10.73 4.74 5.18
C ASN A 297 11.46 5.48 6.28
N ILE A 298 10.76 6.41 6.93
CA ILE A 298 11.29 7.24 8.02
C ILE A 298 10.36 7.10 9.22
N PHE A 299 10.91 6.75 10.39
CA PHE A 299 10.14 6.70 11.62
C PHE A 299 10.53 7.84 12.56
N ILE A 300 9.59 8.71 12.89
CA ILE A 300 9.83 9.82 13.83
C ILE A 300 9.76 9.27 15.26
N LYS A 301 10.90 9.31 15.97
CA LYS A 301 11.05 8.89 17.37
C LYS A 301 10.90 10.05 18.35
N SER A 302 11.35 11.23 17.91
CA SER A 302 11.35 12.44 18.72
C SER A 302 9.93 12.90 19.05
N THR A 303 9.77 13.44 20.25
CA THR A 303 8.59 14.21 20.68
C THR A 303 8.81 15.72 20.58
N THR A 304 9.96 16.15 20.08
CA THR A 304 10.36 17.56 20.03
C THR A 304 10.73 18.04 18.63
N ILE A 305 11.03 17.15 17.67
CA ILE A 305 11.48 17.55 16.33
C ILE A 305 10.39 18.28 15.54
N THR A 306 10.53 19.58 15.31
CA THR A 306 9.52 20.39 14.60
C THR A 306 9.72 20.42 13.10
N GLN A 307 10.95 20.16 12.63
CA GLN A 307 11.29 20.21 11.21
C GLN A 307 12.52 19.35 10.91
N PHE A 308 12.53 18.73 9.74
CA PHE A 308 13.73 18.12 9.16
C PHE A 308 13.68 18.11 7.64
N GLU A 309 14.82 17.91 6.98
CA GLU A 309 14.91 17.75 5.52
C GLU A 309 15.17 16.28 5.17
N VAL A 310 14.53 15.82 4.10
CA VAL A 310 14.78 14.52 3.48
C VAL A 310 15.44 14.76 2.14
N TYR A 311 16.54 14.08 1.86
CA TYR A 311 17.30 14.21 0.63
C TYR A 311 17.28 12.92 -0.17
N VAL A 312 17.35 13.09 -1.49
CA VAL A 312 17.66 12.01 -2.42
C VAL A 312 18.73 12.48 -3.40
N GLN A 313 19.70 11.62 -3.67
CA GLN A 313 20.80 11.87 -4.60
C GLN A 313 21.01 10.66 -5.50
N SER A 314 21.26 10.88 -6.79
CA SER A 314 21.65 9.78 -7.68
C SER A 314 23.04 9.23 -7.31
N ASP A 315 23.19 7.91 -7.38
CA ASP A 315 24.49 7.27 -7.17
C ASP A 315 25.43 7.47 -8.36
N GLU A 316 24.85 7.68 -9.55
CA GLU A 316 25.58 7.85 -10.80
C GLU A 316 25.90 9.31 -11.13
N ASN A 317 25.11 10.27 -10.64
CA ASN A 317 25.40 11.69 -10.76
C ASN A 317 25.13 12.43 -9.44
N LYS A 318 26.21 12.88 -8.80
CA LYS A 318 26.15 13.56 -7.50
C LYS A 318 25.57 14.95 -7.56
N ASP A 319 25.54 15.58 -8.73
CA ASP A 319 24.87 16.88 -8.94
C ASP A 319 23.34 16.73 -9.01
N LEU A 320 22.85 15.52 -9.28
CA LEU A 320 21.42 15.24 -9.34
C LEU A 320 20.86 14.97 -7.94
N THR A 321 20.35 16.02 -7.31
CA THR A 321 19.80 15.99 -5.96
C THR A 321 18.41 16.62 -5.91
N ALA A 322 17.59 16.13 -4.98
CA ALA A 322 16.37 16.81 -4.56
C ALA A 322 16.24 16.73 -3.05
N LYS A 323 15.47 17.66 -2.50
CA LYS A 323 15.10 17.65 -1.09
C LYS A 323 13.62 17.92 -0.88
N VAL A 324 13.11 17.58 0.29
CA VAL A 324 11.81 18.02 0.77
C VAL A 324 11.93 18.37 2.25
N THR A 325 11.32 19.48 2.65
CA THR A 325 11.25 19.88 4.06
C THR A 325 10.00 19.28 4.69
N VAL A 326 10.14 18.58 5.81
CA VAL A 326 9.03 18.02 6.59
C VAL A 326 8.84 18.86 7.83
N ASN A 327 7.68 19.50 7.94
CA ASN A 327 7.22 20.17 9.15
C ASN A 327 6.39 19.18 9.98
N VAL A 328 6.73 19.02 11.25
CA VAL A 328 6.12 18.06 12.15
C VAL A 328 5.28 18.78 13.20
N ALA A 329 3.97 18.56 13.15
CA ALA A 329 3.03 19.01 14.15
C ALA A 329 2.85 17.91 15.20
N HIS A 330 3.07 18.21 16.48
CA HIS A 330 2.86 17.28 17.58
C HIS A 330 1.45 17.48 18.15
N PRO A 331 0.60 16.45 18.29
CA PRO A 331 -0.56 16.54 19.18
C PRO A 331 -0.03 16.49 20.61
N ILE A 332 0.03 17.64 21.27
CA ILE A 332 0.55 17.75 22.62
C ILE A 332 -0.60 17.44 23.59
N ASN A 333 -0.41 16.43 24.44
CA ASN A 333 -1.38 16.03 25.45
C ASN A 333 -1.24 16.87 26.73
N ILE A 334 -1.25 18.19 26.58
CA ILE A 334 -1.09 19.14 27.70
C ILE A 334 -2.39 19.41 28.44
N LEU A 335 -3.55 19.06 27.88
CA LEU A 335 -4.82 19.31 28.53
C LEU A 335 -5.27 18.09 29.34
N HIS A 336 -5.46 18.26 30.64
CA HIS A 336 -5.91 17.22 31.56
C HIS A 336 -7.20 17.62 32.27
N CYS A 337 -7.95 16.62 32.75
CA CYS A 337 -9.14 16.79 33.58
C CYS A 337 -9.06 15.84 34.78
N ASP A 338 -9.52 16.30 35.93
CA ASP A 338 -9.46 15.62 37.22
C ASP A 338 -10.62 14.64 37.49
N ALA A 339 -11.57 14.51 36.55
CA ALA A 339 -12.85 13.87 36.81
C ALA A 339 -13.35 12.93 35.70
N ASP A 340 -14.44 12.21 36.00
CA ASP A 340 -15.20 11.42 35.04
C ASP A 340 -15.69 12.30 33.88
N LYS A 341 -15.65 11.77 32.66
CA LYS A 341 -16.14 12.46 31.45
C LYS A 341 -17.66 12.56 31.40
N HIS A 342 -18.38 11.87 32.28
CA HIS A 342 -19.80 12.11 32.46
C HIS A 342 -20.04 13.41 33.24
N PHE A 343 -20.95 14.25 32.74
CA PHE A 343 -21.17 15.60 33.24
C PHE A 343 -22.62 15.79 33.65
N ASN A 344 -22.86 15.72 34.95
CA ASN A 344 -24.20 15.94 35.50
C ASN A 344 -24.52 17.44 35.58
N LEU A 345 -25.81 17.77 35.49
CA LEU A 345 -26.31 19.11 35.81
C LEU A 345 -25.89 19.48 37.23
N GLY A 346 -25.41 20.71 37.40
CA GLY A 346 -24.92 21.20 38.68
C GLY A 346 -23.50 20.77 39.05
N GLN A 347 -22.87 19.88 38.28
CA GLN A 347 -21.51 19.44 38.56
C GLN A 347 -20.49 20.48 38.09
N THR A 348 -19.34 20.54 38.76
CA THR A 348 -18.17 21.31 38.31
C THR A 348 -17.03 20.35 38.02
N HIS A 349 -16.40 20.53 36.87
CA HIS A 349 -15.20 19.79 36.44
C HIS A 349 -14.02 20.74 36.30
N GLN A 350 -12.83 20.26 36.66
CA GLN A 350 -11.61 21.03 36.56
C GLN A 350 -10.75 20.51 35.41
N LEU A 351 -10.25 21.44 34.61
CA LEU A 351 -9.31 21.20 33.54
C LEU A 351 -8.04 22.00 33.82
N PHE A 352 -6.88 21.42 33.50
CA PHE A 352 -5.61 22.09 33.72
C PHE A 352 -4.62 21.82 32.59
N ILE A 353 -3.77 22.82 32.36
CA ILE A 353 -2.62 22.72 31.45
C ILE A 353 -1.46 22.11 32.22
N ASP A 354 -1.01 20.93 31.80
CA ASP A 354 0.14 20.24 32.38
C ASP A 354 1.44 20.92 31.92
N GLU A 355 2.04 21.67 32.85
CA GLU A 355 3.33 22.32 32.63
C GLU A 355 4.50 21.35 32.39
N GLY A 356 4.45 20.16 32.98
CA GLY A 356 5.47 19.14 32.79
C GLY A 356 5.45 18.64 31.36
N GLU A 357 4.27 18.30 30.85
CA GLU A 357 4.06 17.93 29.44
C GLU A 357 4.44 19.07 28.50
N LEU A 358 4.09 20.32 28.84
CA LEU A 358 4.50 21.49 28.05
C LEU A 358 6.03 21.62 27.98
N LYS A 359 6.72 21.49 29.12
CA LYS A 359 8.20 21.54 29.20
C LYS A 359 8.86 20.37 28.45
N ASN A 360 8.19 19.24 28.32
CA ASN A 360 8.69 18.08 27.58
C ASN A 360 8.27 18.06 26.11
N SER A 361 7.52 19.08 25.65
CA SER A 361 7.01 19.17 24.28
C SER A 361 7.90 20.02 23.35
N SER A 362 7.60 19.96 22.05
CA SER A 362 8.16 20.85 21.03
C SER A 362 7.83 22.34 21.21
N LEU A 363 6.89 22.70 22.10
CA LEU A 363 6.56 24.10 22.41
C LEU A 363 7.38 24.66 23.59
N ASN A 364 8.21 23.83 24.25
CA ASN A 364 9.01 24.25 25.39
C ASN A 364 9.88 25.47 25.06
N GLY A 365 9.85 26.49 25.92
CA GLY A 365 10.61 27.73 25.77
C GLY A 365 10.10 28.68 24.68
N LYS A 366 9.23 28.21 23.78
CA LYS A 366 8.61 29.03 22.73
C LYS A 366 7.28 29.64 23.18
N TYR A 367 6.50 28.88 23.94
CA TYR A 367 5.20 29.31 24.47
C TYR A 367 5.10 29.05 25.98
N GLN A 368 4.37 29.91 26.66
CA GLN A 368 4.00 29.83 28.07
C GLN A 368 2.50 29.50 28.21
N ILE A 369 2.08 29.09 29.40
CA ILE A 369 0.67 28.75 29.71
C ILE A 369 -0.30 29.87 29.27
N LYS A 370 0.10 31.13 29.48
CA LYS A 370 -0.72 32.30 29.14
C LYS A 370 -0.93 32.49 27.63
N ASP A 371 -0.10 31.88 26.80
CA ASP A 371 -0.17 32.03 25.34
C ASP A 371 -1.24 31.11 24.72
N PHE A 372 -1.71 30.11 25.48
CA PHE A 372 -2.75 29.19 25.01
C PHE A 372 -4.15 29.81 25.05
N VAL A 373 -4.90 29.57 23.98
CA VAL A 373 -6.30 29.92 23.85
C VAL A 373 -7.15 28.71 24.21
N TRP A 374 -8.08 28.87 25.15
CA TRP A 374 -9.08 27.87 25.46
C TRP A 374 -10.17 27.90 24.40
N HIS A 375 -10.52 26.75 23.86
CA HIS A 375 -11.65 26.56 22.97
C HIS A 375 -12.64 25.60 23.60
N MET A 376 -13.91 25.95 23.57
CA MET A 376 -15.00 25.09 23.99
C MET A 376 -16.08 25.06 22.92
N GLU A 377 -16.65 23.88 22.69
CA GLU A 377 -17.73 23.66 21.73
C GLU A 377 -18.79 22.75 22.35
N VAL A 378 -20.06 23.06 22.10
CA VAL A 378 -21.21 22.28 22.53
C VAL A 378 -21.98 21.81 21.31
N GLU A 379 -22.18 20.49 21.22
CA GLU A 379 -23.05 19.87 20.24
C GLU A 379 -24.15 19.09 20.97
N SER A 380 -25.36 19.10 20.42
CA SER A 380 -26.40 18.14 20.82
C SER A 380 -26.36 16.91 19.95
N VAL A 381 -26.80 15.78 20.49
CA VAL A 381 -26.80 14.46 19.86
C VAL A 381 -28.23 13.97 19.79
N SER A 382 -28.72 13.77 18.57
CA SER A 382 -30.04 13.18 18.33
C SER A 382 -30.09 11.70 18.71
N SER A 383 -31.30 11.13 18.81
CA SER A 383 -31.50 9.69 19.02
C SER A 383 -30.90 8.81 17.92
N THR A 384 -30.64 9.37 16.74
CA THR A 384 -29.99 8.68 15.62
C THR A 384 -28.47 8.85 15.60
N GLY A 385 -27.90 9.55 16.59
CA GLY A 385 -26.47 9.84 16.68
C GLY A 385 -25.98 10.99 15.80
N ALA A 386 -26.87 11.69 15.09
CA ALA A 386 -26.50 12.91 14.36
C ALA A 386 -26.26 14.06 15.36
N THR A 387 -25.19 14.83 15.14
CA THR A 387 -24.86 15.99 15.97
C THR A 387 -25.38 17.30 15.37
N GLU A 388 -25.82 18.21 16.24
CA GLU A 388 -26.20 19.58 15.89
C GLU A 388 -25.40 20.54 16.77
N HIS A 389 -24.68 21.46 16.13
CA HIS A 389 -23.88 22.47 16.82
C HIS A 389 -24.77 23.47 17.58
N LYS A 390 -24.48 23.68 18.87
CA LYS A 390 -25.23 24.59 19.76
C LYS A 390 -24.48 25.86 20.10
N GLY A 391 -23.15 25.84 20.05
CA GLY A 391 -22.32 27.02 20.17
C GLY A 391 -20.88 26.69 20.47
N ASP A 392 -19.99 27.62 20.12
CA ASP A 392 -18.58 27.61 20.44
C ASP A 392 -18.13 28.92 21.10
N ILE A 393 -16.99 28.85 21.79
CA ILE A 393 -16.33 29.99 22.38
C ILE A 393 -14.82 29.76 22.37
N SER A 394 -14.08 30.85 22.17
CA SER A 394 -12.63 30.88 22.39
C SER A 394 -12.21 32.09 23.21
N PHE A 395 -11.33 31.86 24.19
CA PHE A 395 -10.84 32.93 25.07
C PHE A 395 -9.50 32.59 25.70
N ARG A 396 -8.82 33.62 26.22
CA ARG A 396 -7.61 33.48 27.04
C ARG A 396 -7.52 34.58 28.09
N MET A 397 -6.56 34.44 29.01
CA MET A 397 -6.22 35.51 29.95
C MET A 397 -5.26 36.51 29.32
N GLY A 398 -5.62 37.79 29.35
CA GLY A 398 -4.73 38.91 29.01
C GLY A 398 -3.71 39.18 30.11
N ASP A 399 -2.63 39.88 29.76
CA ASP A 399 -1.59 40.28 30.73
C ASP A 399 -2.13 41.21 31.84
N ASP A 400 -3.27 41.87 31.60
CA ASP A 400 -3.98 42.71 32.58
C ASP A 400 -4.94 41.91 33.49
N GLY A 401 -4.94 40.58 33.38
CA GLY A 401 -5.80 39.69 34.16
C GLY A 401 -7.27 39.69 33.71
N LYS A 402 -7.58 40.26 32.53
CA LYS A 402 -8.93 40.20 31.95
C LYS A 402 -9.03 39.12 30.89
N LEU A 403 -10.23 38.59 30.71
CA LEU A 403 -10.51 37.71 29.59
C LEU A 403 -10.49 38.48 28.27
N ILE A 404 -9.81 37.87 27.30
CA ILE A 404 -9.82 38.29 25.89
C ILE A 404 -10.59 37.22 25.13
N TYR A 405 -11.66 37.65 24.44
CA TYR A 405 -12.55 36.80 23.65
C TYR A 405 -12.21 36.89 22.16
N GLY A 406 -11.91 35.74 21.55
CA GLY A 406 -11.53 35.63 20.14
C GLY A 406 -10.31 36.47 19.72
N PRO A 407 -9.88 36.35 18.45
CA PRO A 407 -8.72 37.11 17.92
C PRO A 407 -8.99 38.62 17.75
N GLU A 408 -10.24 39.09 17.89
CA GLU A 408 -10.63 40.51 17.69
C GLU A 408 -11.18 41.20 18.96
N GLY A 409 -11.21 40.54 20.13
CA GLY A 409 -11.58 41.20 21.40
C GLY A 409 -13.06 41.62 21.50
N ASN A 410 -13.97 40.90 20.85
CA ASN A 410 -15.38 41.24 20.80
C ASN A 410 -16.19 40.52 21.88
N GLY A 411 -16.38 41.18 23.04
CA GLY A 411 -17.53 41.03 23.93
C GLY A 411 -17.74 39.69 24.65
N GLU A 412 -18.50 39.74 25.75
CA GLU A 412 -18.99 38.54 26.45
C GLU A 412 -19.90 37.72 25.49
N PRO A 413 -19.93 36.38 25.54
CA PRO A 413 -20.72 35.59 24.61
C PRO A 413 -22.22 35.80 24.88
N ASP A 414 -22.97 36.30 23.91
CA ASP A 414 -24.46 36.38 23.96
C ASP A 414 -25.11 34.99 23.70
N GLY A 415 -24.48 33.91 24.14
CA GLY A 415 -24.82 32.53 23.82
C GLY A 415 -25.05 31.63 25.02
N ILE A 416 -24.87 30.32 24.83
CA ILE A 416 -25.05 29.28 25.86
C ILE A 416 -23.92 29.25 26.92
N PHE A 417 -22.88 30.06 26.76
CA PHE A 417 -21.73 30.15 27.67
C PHE A 417 -21.83 31.38 28.55
N LYS A 418 -21.50 31.24 29.84
CA LYS A 418 -21.46 32.36 30.78
C LYS A 418 -20.18 32.36 31.60
N PHE A 419 -19.44 33.46 31.59
CA PHE A 419 -18.27 33.60 32.45
C PHE A 419 -18.70 33.87 33.90
N SER A 420 -18.07 33.19 34.86
CA SER A 420 -18.46 33.19 36.27
C SER A 420 -17.21 33.19 37.17
N SER A 421 -16.41 34.27 37.17
CA SER A 421 -15.23 34.37 38.03
C SER A 421 -15.54 34.88 39.44
N ASN A 422 -14.65 34.55 40.38
CA ASN A 422 -14.67 35.06 41.76
C ASN A 422 -14.09 36.49 41.90
N GLU A 423 -13.49 37.06 40.84
CA GLU A 423 -12.61 38.23 40.90
C GLU A 423 -13.15 39.49 40.20
N ILE A 424 -14.41 39.49 39.75
CA ILE A 424 -15.14 40.74 39.58
C ILE A 424 -15.79 41.04 40.93
N ALA A 425 -15.51 42.23 41.48
CA ALA A 425 -15.96 42.68 42.79
C ALA A 425 -17.41 42.26 43.12
N GLY A 426 -17.56 41.17 43.89
CA GLY A 426 -18.81 40.81 44.58
C GLY A 426 -19.56 39.57 44.11
N GLU A 427 -19.13 38.84 43.09
CA GLU A 427 -19.84 37.62 42.66
C GLU A 427 -18.96 36.37 42.80
N THR A 428 -19.28 35.51 43.77
CA THR A 428 -18.80 34.13 43.79
C THR A 428 -19.41 33.40 42.61
N GLY A 429 -18.59 32.68 41.82
CA GLY A 429 -19.09 31.89 40.70
C GLY A 429 -20.11 30.82 41.10
N ALA A 430 -20.65 30.08 40.13
CA ALA A 430 -21.73 29.10 40.33
C ALA A 430 -21.43 27.95 41.32
N GLN A 431 -20.22 27.88 41.90
CA GLN A 431 -19.86 26.94 42.96
C GLN A 431 -20.80 27.12 44.17
N GLY A 432 -21.82 26.26 44.25
CA GLY A 432 -22.86 26.32 45.28
C GLY A 432 -24.04 27.27 44.99
N LYS A 433 -24.13 27.86 43.79
CA LYS A 433 -25.23 28.77 43.37
C LYS A 433 -25.82 28.39 42.00
N LEU A 434 -25.93 27.10 41.75
CA LEU A 434 -26.40 26.51 40.48
C LEU A 434 -27.87 26.80 40.17
N ASP A 435 -28.65 27.06 41.22
CA ASP A 435 -30.07 27.42 41.16
C ASP A 435 -30.31 28.92 40.98
N ASP A 436 -29.25 29.74 40.99
CA ASP A 436 -29.40 31.18 40.75
C ASP A 436 -29.96 31.40 39.33
N PRO A 437 -31.09 32.12 39.19
CA PRO A 437 -31.70 32.42 37.89
C PRO A 437 -30.73 32.99 36.86
N LYS A 438 -29.64 33.63 37.31
CA LYS A 438 -28.59 34.20 36.47
C LYS A 438 -27.73 33.15 35.77
N TYR A 439 -27.50 31.98 36.36
CA TYR A 439 -26.51 30.99 35.90
C TYR A 439 -27.11 29.64 35.52
N LYS A 440 -28.34 29.35 35.96
CA LYS A 440 -28.96 28.03 35.80
C LYS A 440 -29.17 27.57 34.35
N ASN A 441 -29.26 28.49 33.39
CA ASN A 441 -29.49 28.20 31.98
C ASN A 441 -28.21 28.16 31.11
N TYR A 442 -27.02 28.23 31.71
CA TYR A 442 -25.75 28.38 30.98
C TYR A 442 -24.74 27.28 31.31
N LEU A 443 -23.82 27.04 30.37
CA LEU A 443 -22.54 26.41 30.64
C LEU A 443 -21.60 27.47 31.20
N ASN A 444 -21.39 27.41 32.51
CA ASN A 444 -20.59 28.38 33.23
C ASN A 444 -19.12 27.98 33.18
N TYR A 445 -18.22 28.96 33.09
CA TYR A 445 -16.79 28.70 33.16
C TYR A 445 -16.03 29.82 33.85
N TYR A 446 -14.90 29.48 34.44
CA TYR A 446 -13.92 30.45 34.96
C TYR A 446 -12.51 29.89 34.92
N ILE A 447 -11.53 30.79 35.03
CA ILE A 447 -10.11 30.42 34.99
C ILE A 447 -9.40 30.82 36.27
N LEU A 448 -8.41 30.03 36.66
CA LEU A 448 -7.54 30.25 37.81
C LEU A 448 -6.07 30.13 37.41
N GLY A 449 -5.19 30.63 38.29
CA GLY A 449 -3.74 30.45 38.15
C GLY A 449 -3.15 31.04 36.87
N TYR A 450 -3.64 32.22 36.43
CA TYR A 450 -3.17 32.90 35.21
C TYR A 450 -3.24 32.01 33.95
N ASN A 451 -4.44 31.56 33.60
CA ASN A 451 -4.74 30.69 32.44
C ASN A 451 -4.37 29.21 32.59
N LYS A 452 -3.86 28.79 33.75
CA LYS A 452 -3.41 27.42 33.98
C LYS A 452 -4.56 26.43 34.17
N GLU A 453 -5.63 26.87 34.79
CA GLU A 453 -6.76 26.03 35.19
C GLU A 453 -8.06 26.63 34.67
N MET A 454 -8.94 25.79 34.15
CA MET A 454 -10.30 26.14 33.74
C MET A 454 -11.30 25.25 34.45
N HIS A 455 -12.28 25.87 35.09
CA HIS A 455 -13.40 25.17 35.69
C HIS A 455 -14.62 25.38 34.83
N ILE A 456 -15.36 24.30 34.60
CA ILE A 456 -16.62 24.33 33.86
C ILE A 456 -17.74 23.74 34.71
N THR A 457 -18.93 24.34 34.61
CA THR A 457 -20.09 23.97 35.42
C THR A 457 -21.37 24.03 34.58
N LEU A 458 -22.10 22.92 34.51
CA LEU A 458 -23.43 22.91 33.91
C LEU A 458 -24.47 23.50 34.87
N GLY A 459 -25.19 24.53 34.44
CA GLY A 459 -26.35 25.03 35.18
C GLY A 459 -27.46 23.98 35.28
N ASN A 460 -28.32 24.09 36.30
CA ASN A 460 -29.35 23.07 36.59
C ASN A 460 -30.46 22.98 35.53
N ASP A 461 -30.70 24.06 34.77
CA ASP A 461 -31.71 24.15 33.70
C ASP A 461 -31.04 24.23 32.31
N PHE A 462 -29.75 23.90 32.20
CA PHE A 462 -29.02 23.98 30.94
C PHE A 462 -29.47 22.89 29.96
N LEU A 463 -30.15 23.30 28.88
CA LEU A 463 -30.59 22.44 27.76
C LEU A 463 -31.15 21.08 28.24
N THR A 464 -31.96 21.13 29.29
CA THR A 464 -32.43 19.94 30.01
C THR A 464 -33.15 18.97 29.07
N GLY A 465 -32.71 17.71 29.05
CA GLY A 465 -33.29 16.66 28.21
C GLY A 465 -32.58 16.44 26.87
N GLU A 466 -31.62 17.31 26.49
CA GLU A 466 -30.75 17.06 25.35
C GLU A 466 -29.53 16.20 25.74
N LYS A 467 -29.16 15.26 24.86
CA LYS A 467 -27.87 14.57 24.94
C LYS A 467 -26.81 15.50 24.36
N LEU A 468 -25.79 15.88 25.13
CA LEU A 468 -24.81 16.88 24.71
C LEU A 468 -23.38 16.35 24.78
N ASN A 469 -22.56 16.78 23.81
CA ASN A 469 -21.12 16.67 23.79
C ASN A 469 -20.54 18.05 24.06
N ILE A 470 -19.74 18.19 25.12
CA ILE A 470 -19.05 19.43 25.47
C ILE A 470 -17.56 19.18 25.29
N SER A 471 -16.98 19.69 24.22
CA SER A 471 -15.59 19.46 23.82
C SER A 471 -14.72 20.66 24.17
N VAL A 472 -13.57 20.41 24.79
CA VAL A 472 -12.59 21.42 25.18
C VAL A 472 -11.22 21.10 24.61
N TRP A 473 -10.53 22.08 24.03
CA TRP A 473 -9.13 21.96 23.59
C TRP A 473 -8.39 23.29 23.72
N LEU A 474 -7.07 23.25 23.53
CA LEU A 474 -6.19 24.41 23.52
C LEU A 474 -5.69 24.70 22.10
N GLY A 475 -5.66 25.97 21.74
CA GLY A 475 -5.11 26.53 20.50
C GLY A 475 -4.03 27.57 20.78
N LEU A 476 -3.46 28.14 19.72
CA LEU A 476 -2.48 29.22 19.76
C LEU A 476 -2.82 30.28 18.69
N GLU A 477 -2.79 31.57 19.04
CA GLU A 477 -3.07 32.66 18.09
C GLU A 477 -2.03 32.70 16.94
N ASP A 478 -0.75 32.62 17.29
CA ASP A 478 0.36 32.68 16.32
C ASP A 478 0.59 31.35 15.57
N MET A 479 -0.21 30.32 15.88
CA MET A 479 -0.18 29.02 15.19
C MET A 479 -1.60 28.46 15.08
N PRO A 480 -2.43 28.99 14.16
CA PRO A 480 -3.85 28.63 14.05
C PRO A 480 -4.12 27.13 13.79
N GLU A 481 -3.14 26.43 13.22
CA GLU A 481 -3.20 24.98 12.95
C GLU A 481 -2.94 24.13 14.21
N PHE A 482 -2.43 24.72 15.29
CA PHE A 482 -2.19 24.00 16.54
C PHE A 482 -3.51 23.71 17.26
N LYS A 483 -3.70 22.44 17.60
CA LYS A 483 -4.78 21.96 18.47
C LYS A 483 -4.22 20.90 19.44
N SER A 484 -4.41 21.10 20.73
CA SER A 484 -4.06 20.08 21.74
C SER A 484 -4.97 18.85 21.65
N ASN A 485 -4.74 17.87 22.52
CA ASN A 485 -5.76 16.86 22.79
C ASN A 485 -7.10 17.51 23.20
N THR A 486 -8.22 16.89 22.79
CA THR A 486 -9.58 17.32 23.14
C THR A 486 -10.12 16.49 24.29
N ILE A 487 -10.71 17.15 25.28
CA ILE A 487 -11.49 16.52 26.35
C ILE A 487 -12.96 16.75 26.07
N THR A 488 -13.72 15.68 25.88
CA THR A 488 -15.16 15.73 25.65
C THR A 488 -15.90 15.18 26.86
N PHE A 489 -16.84 15.97 27.36
CA PHE A 489 -17.77 15.63 28.42
C PHE A 489 -19.14 15.29 27.83
N TYR A 490 -19.83 14.34 28.46
CA TYR A 490 -21.12 13.83 27.99
C TYR A 490 -22.19 14.00 29.07
N THR A 491 -23.34 14.58 28.70
CA THR A 491 -24.52 14.64 29.62
C THR A 491 -25.30 13.33 29.67
N TYR A 492 -24.86 12.33 28.90
CA TYR A 492 -25.47 11.00 28.82
C TYR A 492 -24.40 9.91 29.02
N ARG A 493 -24.84 8.66 29.22
CA ARG A 493 -23.96 7.50 29.25
C ARG A 493 -24.05 6.77 27.91
N GLU A 494 -22.93 6.34 27.34
CA GLU A 494 -22.88 5.61 26.06
C GLU A 494 -23.64 4.27 26.07
N THR A 495 -24.11 3.80 27.23
CA THR A 495 -24.89 2.57 27.39
C THR A 495 -26.42 2.78 27.34
N GLU A 496 -26.91 3.97 26.98
CA GLU A 496 -28.35 4.27 26.81
C GLU A 496 -28.80 4.55 25.37
#